data_AF-A0A7S4GCQ3-F1
#
_entry.id   AF-A0A7S4GCQ3-F1
#
_cell.length_a   1.000
_cell.length_b   1.000
_cell.length_c   1.000
_cell.angle_alpha   90.00
_cell.angle_beta   90.00
_cell.angle_gamma   90.00
#
_symmetry.space_group_name_H-M   'P 1'
#
loop_
_entity.id
_entity.type
_entity.pdbx_description
1 polymer ?
#
loop_
_entity_poly.entity_id
_entity_poly.type
_entity_poly.pdbx_seq_one_letter_code
_entity_poly.pdbx_strand_id
1 'polypeptide(L)'
;FGHLQTEQSNLRNALIKNEKLVSNVFPSAISQRIKMGEYPIADPYPDVAIMFSGLVGFTRLAKQISAQGLVRFLNDLYEQYDALMEARGLQKIKTIGDAYFCVGNCAQPLDNAPLVTVEAAVEMM
;
A
#
# COMPACT_ATOMS: atom_id res chain seq x y z
N PHE A 1 -34.20 6.94 -32.96
CA PHE A 1 -32.79 7.35 -33.17
C PHE A 1 -32.15 7.97 -31.92
N GLY A 2 -32.82 8.84 -31.14
CA GLY A 2 -32.24 9.43 -29.92
C GLY A 2 -31.96 8.44 -28.77
N HIS A 3 -32.77 7.39 -28.61
CA HIS A 3 -32.61 6.42 -27.51
C HIS A 3 -31.30 5.62 -27.60
N LEU A 4 -30.92 5.18 -28.81
CA LEU A 4 -29.65 4.49 -29.08
C LEU A 4 -28.41 5.35 -28.81
N GLN A 5 -28.48 6.67 -29.08
CA GLN A 5 -27.38 7.59 -28.77
C GLN A 5 -27.22 7.80 -27.26
N THR A 6 -28.34 7.92 -26.54
CA THR A 6 -28.34 8.00 -25.07
C THR A 6 -27.79 6.72 -24.44
N GLU A 7 -28.18 5.55 -24.96
CA GLU A 7 -27.72 4.25 -24.48
C GLU A 7 -26.21 4.04 -24.72
N GLN A 8 -25.69 4.41 -25.91
CA GLN A 8 -24.25 4.38 -26.17
C GLN A 8 -23.46 5.37 -25.30
N SER A 9 -24.01 6.57 -25.05
CA SER A 9 -23.40 7.56 -24.14
C SER A 9 -23.34 7.05 -22.71
N ASN A 10 -24.42 6.41 -22.23
CA ASN A 10 -24.49 5.82 -20.89
C ASN A 10 -23.49 4.67 -20.72
N LEU A 11 -23.41 3.76 -21.70
CA LEU A 11 -22.44 2.67 -21.68
C LEU A 11 -21.01 3.20 -21.66
N ARG A 12 -20.72 4.22 -22.49
CA ARG A 12 -19.40 4.87 -22.53
C ARG A 12 -19.05 5.52 -21.19
N ASN A 13 -19.99 6.22 -20.55
CA ASN A 13 -19.79 6.83 -19.25
C ASN A 13 -19.59 5.79 -18.14
N ALA A 14 -20.32 4.68 -18.19
CA ALA A 14 -20.16 3.56 -17.26
C ALA A 14 -18.78 2.91 -17.40
N LEU A 15 -18.30 2.70 -18.63
CA LEU A 15 -16.96 2.19 -18.90
C LEU A 15 -15.88 3.13 -18.36
N ILE A 16 -15.95 4.43 -18.65
CA ILE A 16 -14.98 5.41 -18.16
C ILE A 16 -14.94 5.44 -16.62
N LYS A 17 -16.10 5.38 -15.96
CA LYS A 17 -16.18 5.32 -14.49
C LYS A 17 -15.55 4.04 -13.96
N ASN A 18 -15.84 2.91 -14.58
CA ASN A 18 -15.26 1.63 -14.20
C ASN A 18 -13.72 1.65 -14.35
N GLU A 19 -13.21 2.14 -15.49
CA GLU A 19 -11.77 2.25 -15.72
C GLU A 19 -11.08 3.14 -14.69
N LYS A 20 -11.67 4.29 -14.35
CA LYS A 20 -11.14 5.18 -13.31
C LYS A 20 -11.11 4.54 -11.93
N LEU A 21 -12.13 3.75 -11.59
CA LEU A 21 -12.18 3.05 -10.31
C LEU A 21 -11.06 2.00 -10.22
N VAL A 22 -10.87 1.21 -11.27
CA VAL A 22 -9.82 0.17 -11.29
C VAL A 22 -8.42 0.79 -11.20
N SER A 23 -8.17 1.92 -11.88
CA SER A 23 -6.88 2.61 -11.81
C SER A 23 -6.62 3.33 -10.49
N ASN A 24 -7.66 3.68 -9.75
CA ASN A 24 -7.51 4.38 -8.46
C ASN A 24 -7.23 3.42 -7.29
N VAL A 25 -7.57 2.14 -7.44
CA VAL A 25 -7.41 1.13 -6.39
C VAL A 25 -6.14 0.30 -6.58
N PHE A 26 -5.75 0.04 -7.82
CA PHE A 26 -4.63 -0.84 -8.14
C PHE A 26 -3.52 -0.11 -8.90
N PRO A 27 -2.25 -0.53 -8.72
CA PRO A 27 -1.16 -0.10 -9.60
C PRO A 27 -1.48 -0.42 -11.06
N SER A 28 -0.96 0.40 -11.98
CA SER A 28 -1.22 0.28 -13.42
C SER A 28 -0.95 -1.13 -13.98
N ALA A 29 0.12 -1.78 -13.52
CA ALA A 29 0.48 -3.14 -13.92
C ALA A 29 -0.62 -4.18 -13.58
N ILE A 30 -1.26 -4.03 -12.42
CA ILE A 30 -2.37 -4.90 -12.00
C ILE A 30 -3.67 -4.50 -12.70
N SER A 31 -3.94 -3.20 -12.86
CA SER A 31 -5.12 -2.71 -13.56
C SER A 31 -5.21 -3.23 -15.00
N GLN A 32 -4.08 -3.31 -15.72
CA GLN A 32 -4.05 -3.84 -17.08
C GLN A 32 -4.42 -5.32 -17.13
N ARG A 33 -3.86 -6.13 -16.22
CA ARG A 33 -4.12 -7.57 -16.12
C ARG A 33 -5.59 -7.86 -15.78
N ILE A 34 -6.17 -7.10 -14.85
CA ILE A 34 -7.61 -7.18 -14.55
C ILE A 34 -8.46 -6.87 -15.78
N LYS A 35 -8.11 -5.81 -16.55
CA LYS A 35 -8.82 -5.46 -17.79
C LYS A 35 -8.71 -6.54 -18.88
N MET A 36 -7.64 -7.33 -18.87
CA MET A 36 -7.45 -8.48 -19.76
C MET A 36 -8.22 -9.73 -19.30
N GLY A 37 -8.93 -9.66 -18.17
CA GLY A 37 -9.72 -10.77 -17.62
C GLY A 37 -8.92 -11.73 -16.75
N GLU A 38 -7.70 -11.37 -16.34
CA GLU A 38 -6.88 -12.22 -15.48
C GLU A 38 -7.42 -12.23 -14.05
N TYR A 39 -7.77 -13.42 -13.56
CA TYR A 39 -8.24 -13.63 -12.18
C TYR A 39 -8.10 -15.11 -11.77
N PRO A 40 -7.52 -15.43 -10.59
CA PRO A 40 -6.87 -14.53 -9.65
C PRO A 40 -5.49 -14.08 -10.12
N ILE A 41 -5.09 -12.86 -9.76
CA ILE A 41 -3.72 -12.35 -9.98
C ILE A 41 -2.91 -12.68 -8.73
N ALA A 42 -1.96 -13.61 -8.86
CA ALA A 42 -1.10 -14.05 -7.78
C ALA A 42 0.30 -14.37 -8.32
N ASP A 43 1.20 -13.39 -8.25
CA ASP A 43 2.58 -13.57 -8.69
C ASP A 43 3.43 -14.15 -7.56
N PRO A 44 4.26 -15.18 -7.83
CA PRO A 44 5.23 -15.68 -6.86
C PRO A 44 6.43 -14.74 -6.77
N TYR A 45 6.87 -14.46 -5.54
CA TYR A 45 8.11 -13.74 -5.26
C TYR A 45 9.01 -14.63 -4.39
N PRO A 46 10.16 -15.10 -4.91
CA PRO A 46 11.13 -15.85 -4.11
C PRO A 46 11.87 -14.91 -3.15
N ASP A 47 12.33 -15.46 -2.02
CA ASP A 47 13.29 -14.81 -1.11
C ASP A 47 12.88 -13.40 -0.63
N VAL A 48 11.61 -13.22 -0.29
CA VAL A 48 11.10 -11.98 0.31
C VAL A 48 11.41 -11.91 1.81
N ALA A 49 11.62 -10.69 2.32
CA ALA A 49 11.72 -10.43 3.76
C ALA A 49 10.58 -9.51 4.20
N ILE A 50 9.81 -9.90 5.21
CA ILE A 50 8.65 -9.14 5.70
C ILE A 50 8.90 -8.66 7.12
N MET A 51 8.52 -7.41 7.42
CA MET A 51 8.54 -6.86 8.77
C MET A 51 7.17 -6.29 9.14
N PHE A 52 6.73 -6.64 10.34
CA PHE A 52 5.62 -6.00 11.05
C PHE A 52 6.17 -5.32 12.29
N SER A 53 5.88 -4.03 12.45
CA SER A 53 6.16 -3.26 13.67
C SER A 53 4.85 -2.73 14.22
N GLY A 54 4.68 -2.67 15.53
CA GLY A 54 3.47 -2.17 16.19
C GLY A 54 3.80 -1.35 17.42
N LEU A 55 2.94 -0.39 17.74
CA LEU A 55 3.18 0.54 18.84
C LEU A 55 2.64 -0.01 20.16
N VAL A 56 3.55 -0.49 21.00
CA VAL A 56 3.19 -0.96 22.34
C VAL A 56 2.52 0.17 23.13
N GLY A 57 1.31 -0.09 23.64
CA GLY A 57 0.56 0.88 24.43
C GLY A 57 -0.26 1.89 23.60
N PHE A 58 -0.32 1.77 22.27
CA PHE A 58 -1.08 2.66 21.41
C PHE A 58 -2.54 2.85 21.84
N THR A 59 -3.25 1.76 22.20
CA THR A 59 -4.64 1.85 22.67
C THR A 59 -4.80 2.75 23.91
N ARG A 60 -3.80 2.79 24.79
CA ARG A 60 -3.81 3.66 25.96
C ARG A 60 -3.57 5.11 25.54
N LEU A 61 -2.56 5.33 24.69
CA LEU A 61 -2.23 6.66 24.16
C LEU A 61 -3.43 7.27 23.43
N ALA A 62 -4.06 6.51 22.53
CA ALA A 62 -5.23 6.94 21.76
C ALA A 62 -6.44 7.34 22.61
N LYS A 63 -6.54 6.86 23.86
CA LYS A 63 -7.59 7.28 24.81
C LYS A 63 -7.27 8.58 25.54
N GLN A 64 -6.00 8.99 25.57
CA GLN A 64 -5.52 10.14 26.35
C GLN A 64 -5.30 11.40 25.51
N ILE A 65 -5.06 11.24 24.20
CA ILE A 65 -4.80 12.36 23.30
C ILE A 65 -6.01 12.64 22.39
N SER A 66 -6.13 13.89 21.93
CA SER A 66 -7.16 14.25 20.95
C SER A 66 -6.95 13.51 19.64
N ALA A 67 -8.03 13.23 18.91
CA ALA A 67 -7.96 12.55 17.61
C ALA A 67 -7.01 13.26 16.63
N GLN A 68 -7.02 14.60 16.63
CA GLN A 68 -6.12 15.39 15.80
C GLN A 68 -4.65 15.25 16.22
N GLY A 69 -4.38 15.18 17.53
CA GLY A 69 -3.04 14.93 18.07
C GLY A 69 -2.54 13.53 17.71
N LEU A 70 -3.41 12.52 17.81
CA LEU A 70 -3.10 11.13 17.44
C LEU A 70 -2.73 11.00 15.96
N VAL A 71 -3.51 11.61 15.08
CA VAL A 71 -3.24 11.58 13.63
C VAL A 71 -1.92 12.27 13.29
N ARG A 72 -1.62 13.43 13.90
CA ARG A 72 -0.34 14.10 13.70
C ARG A 72 0.83 13.23 14.16
N PHE A 73 0.75 12.68 15.37
CA PHE A 73 1.78 11.79 15.91
C PHE A 73 2.06 10.59 14.98
N LEU A 74 1.00 9.93 14.48
CA LEU A 74 1.16 8.80 13.56
C LEU A 74 1.74 9.23 12.22
N ASN A 75 1.35 10.38 11.69
CA ASN A 75 1.92 10.90 10.45
C ASN A 75 3.41 11.18 10.62
N ASP A 76 3.81 11.92 11.65
CA ASP A 76 5.21 12.27 11.89
C ASP A 76 6.09 11.02 12.07
N LEU A 77 5.56 9.99 12.74
CA LEU A 77 6.25 8.71 12.92
C LEU A 77 6.38 7.96 11.59
N TYR A 78 5.27 7.81 10.86
CA TYR A 78 5.27 7.03 9.63
C TYR A 78 5.99 7.73 8.49
N GLU A 79 6.08 9.06 8.47
CA GLU A 79 6.94 9.79 7.52
C GLU A 79 8.42 9.43 7.71
N GLN A 80 8.88 9.31 8.96
CA GLN A 80 10.25 8.88 9.26
C GLN A 80 10.48 7.43 8.84
N TYR A 81 9.53 6.53 9.12
CA TYR A 81 9.62 5.14 8.68
C TYR A 81 9.60 5.02 7.16
N ASP A 82 8.74 5.78 6.48
CA ASP A 82 8.64 5.79 5.02
C ASP A 82 9.97 6.21 4.39
N ALA A 83 10.61 7.28 4.91
CA ALA A 83 11.92 7.72 4.46
C ALA A 83 13.02 6.66 4.69
N LEU A 84 13.00 5.99 5.84
CA LEU A 84 13.92 4.90 6.14
C LEU A 84 13.72 3.71 5.19
N MET A 85 12.48 3.29 4.96
CA MET A 85 12.18 2.19 4.04
C MET A 85 12.66 2.51 2.63
N GLU A 86 12.37 3.72 2.14
CA GLU A 86 12.81 4.18 0.82
C GLU A 86 14.34 4.18 0.70
N ALA A 87 15.06 4.70 1.71
CA ALA A 87 16.53 4.72 1.73
C ALA A 87 17.16 3.32 1.72
N ARG A 88 16.44 2.30 2.21
CA ARG A 88 16.89 0.90 2.28
C ARG A 88 16.36 0.03 1.14
N GLY A 89 15.57 0.58 0.22
CA GLY A 89 14.92 -0.20 -0.85
C GLY A 89 13.82 -1.15 -0.36
N LEU A 90 13.30 -0.92 0.85
CA LEU A 90 12.15 -1.64 1.39
C LEU A 90 10.86 -0.96 0.93
N GLN A 91 9.83 -1.76 0.66
CA GLN A 91 8.54 -1.27 0.22
C GLN A 91 7.54 -1.30 1.37
N LYS A 92 6.96 -0.15 1.70
CA LYS A 92 5.75 -0.09 2.52
C LYS A 92 4.60 -0.78 1.80
N ILE A 93 3.96 -1.74 2.46
CA ILE A 93 2.76 -2.40 1.94
C ILE A 93 1.51 -1.66 2.40
N LYS A 94 1.37 -1.45 3.72
CA LYS A 94 0.28 -0.69 4.33
C LYS A 94 0.55 -0.44 5.81
N THR A 95 -0.31 0.36 6.41
CA THR A 95 -0.48 0.39 7.87
C THR A 95 -1.71 -0.43 8.26
N ILE A 96 -1.69 -1.00 9.47
CA ILE A 96 -2.82 -1.74 10.05
C ILE A 96 -3.04 -1.17 11.45
N GLY A 97 -3.86 -0.11 11.54
CA GLY A 97 -3.98 0.67 12.76
C GLY A 97 -2.63 1.34 13.11
N ASP A 98 -2.08 0.98 14.26
CA ASP A 98 -0.78 1.42 14.77
C ASP A 98 0.39 0.53 14.34
N ALA A 99 0.12 -0.48 13.53
CA ALA A 99 1.15 -1.32 12.95
C ALA A 99 1.61 -0.84 11.57
N TYR A 100 2.89 -1.02 11.30
CA TYR A 100 3.56 -0.74 10.04
C TYR A 100 4.00 -2.05 9.38
N PHE A 101 3.69 -2.24 8.10
CA PHE A 101 4.02 -3.44 7.33
C PHE A 101 4.84 -3.06 6.09
N CYS A 102 6.07 -3.59 6.01
CA CYS A 102 6.91 -3.50 4.82
C CYS A 102 7.43 -4.86 4.34
N VAL A 103 7.95 -4.86 3.12
CA VAL A 103 8.57 -6.02 2.47
C VAL A 103 9.84 -5.61 1.70
N GLY A 104 10.85 -6.47 1.72
CA GLY A 104 12.01 -6.41 0.83
C GLY A 104 11.94 -7.50 -0.24
N ASN A 105 12.55 -7.22 -1.40
CA ASN A 105 12.64 -8.13 -2.56
C ASN A 105 11.28 -8.53 -3.18
N CYS A 106 10.30 -7.62 -3.18
CA CYS A 106 8.98 -7.85 -3.78
C CYS A 106 8.80 -7.02 -5.08
N ALA A 107 8.53 -5.71 -4.98
CA ALA A 107 8.38 -4.89 -6.20
C ALA A 107 9.70 -4.58 -6.92
N GLN A 108 10.80 -4.54 -6.18
CA GLN A 108 12.13 -4.33 -6.72
C GLN A 108 13.08 -5.37 -6.14
N PRO A 109 14.03 -5.89 -6.94
CA PRO A 109 15.07 -6.78 -6.45
C PRO A 109 15.84 -6.12 -5.31
N LEU A 110 16.05 -6.86 -4.22
CA LEU A 110 16.84 -6.39 -3.07
C LEU A 110 17.75 -7.51 -2.59
N ASP A 111 19.06 -7.31 -2.77
CA ASP A 111 20.07 -8.24 -2.29
C ASP A 111 20.07 -8.29 -0.76
N ASN A 112 20.18 -9.51 -0.21
CA ASN A 112 20.18 -9.74 1.24
C ASN A 112 18.99 -9.09 1.96
N ALA A 113 17.80 -9.12 1.36
CA ALA A 113 16.58 -8.55 1.94
C ALA A 113 16.36 -8.88 3.44
N PRO A 114 16.67 -10.09 3.96
CA PRO A 114 16.58 -10.35 5.40
C PRO A 114 17.48 -9.45 6.26
N LEU A 115 18.74 -9.23 5.84
CA LEU A 115 19.67 -8.38 6.58
C LEU A 115 19.22 -6.92 6.55
N VAL A 116 18.86 -6.42 5.36
CA VAL A 116 18.40 -5.04 5.18
C VAL A 116 17.15 -4.76 6.01
N THR A 117 16.21 -5.70 6.04
CA THR A 117 14.99 -5.61 6.87
C THR A 117 15.31 -5.59 8.36
N VAL A 118 16.27 -6.40 8.83
CA VAL A 118 16.69 -6.40 10.25
C VAL A 118 17.38 -5.08 10.62
N GLU A 119 18.26 -4.56 9.77
CA GLU A 119 18.93 -3.28 10.02
C GLU A 119 17.93 -2.13 10.08
N ALA A 120 16.93 -2.12 9.20
CA ALA A 120 15.84 -1.15 9.25
C ALA A 120 15.01 -1.30 10.54
N ALA A 121 14.72 -2.53 10.97
CA ALA A 121 14.01 -2.78 12.23
C ALA A 121 14.78 -2.24 13.45
N VAL A 122 16.12 -2.34 13.43
CA VAL A 122 16.99 -1.79 14.49
C VAL A 122 16.97 -0.27 14.50
N GLU A 123 16.95 0.38 13.33
CA GLU A 123 16.93 1.84 13.22
C GLU A 123 15.56 2.45 13.53
N MET A 124 14.48 1.66 13.48
CA MET A 124 13.14 2.08 13.91
C MET A 124 12.95 2.11 15.43
N MET A 125 13.86 1.51 16.22
CA MET A 125 13.80 1.48 17.69
C MET A 125 14.47 2.69 18.32
#